data_AF-A0A0C3DHK0-F1
#
_entry.id   AF-A0A0C3DHK0-F1
#
_cell.length_a   1.000
_cell.length_b   1.000
_cell.length_c   1.000
_cell.angle_alpha   90.00
_cell.angle_beta   90.00
_cell.angle_gamma   90.00
#
_symmetry.space_group_name_H-M   'P 1'
#
loop_
_entity.id
_entity.type
_entity.pdbx_description
1 polymer ?
#
loop_
_entity_poly.entity_id
_entity_poly.type
_entity_poly.pdbx_seq_one_letter_code
_entity_poly.pdbx_strand_id
1 'polypeptide(L)'
;FDEWVNQMLRWFRIYKVTGPDHDVDRVTYTGACLEDLAAQWFDQEVEGPDRVIPNWTFKDLICTLFVRFIHEASVQNRGALTFYNDIKCHAARMVQPPDEYSVQRKFINGLPMSITEGVVKSHGISAEHLPMEKILVEVQKMESA
;
A
#
# COMPACT_ATOMS: atom_id res chain seq x y z
N PHE A 1 -11.94 1.27 0.06
CA PHE A 1 -11.19 2.04 -0.94
C PHE A 1 -11.83 1.91 -2.33
N ASP A 2 -11.95 0.70 -2.87
CA ASP A 2 -12.50 0.50 -4.23
C ASP A 2 -13.89 1.08 -4.45
N GLU A 3 -14.80 0.93 -3.48
CA GLU A 3 -16.14 1.53 -3.56
C GLU A 3 -16.09 3.07 -3.59
N TRP A 4 -15.20 3.67 -2.79
CA TRP A 4 -15.00 5.12 -2.75
C TRP A 4 -14.45 5.63 -4.10
N VAL A 5 -13.45 4.96 -4.68
CA VAL A 5 -12.93 5.29 -6.01
C VAL A 5 -14.02 5.15 -7.07
N ASN A 6 -14.81 4.08 -7.04
CA ASN A 6 -15.90 3.86 -7.99
C ASN A 6 -16.98 4.95 -7.89
N GLN A 7 -17.34 5.38 -6.69
CA GLN A 7 -18.31 6.45 -6.49
C GLN A 7 -17.80 7.79 -7.05
N MET A 8 -16.54 8.11 -6.80
CA MET A 8 -15.90 9.30 -7.35
C MET A 8 -15.80 9.26 -8.88
N LEU A 9 -15.44 8.11 -9.47
CA LEU A 9 -15.42 7.93 -10.93
C LEU A 9 -16.81 8.10 -11.56
N ARG A 10 -17.87 7.61 -10.89
CA ARG A 10 -19.25 7.84 -11.33
C ARG A 10 -19.58 9.33 -11.29
N TRP A 11 -19.15 10.04 -10.24
CA TRP A 11 -19.33 11.48 -10.14
C TRP A 11 -18.64 12.21 -11.30
N PHE A 12 -17.36 11.94 -11.57
CA PHE A 12 -16.66 12.51 -12.72
C PHE A 12 -17.38 12.27 -14.05
N ARG A 13 -17.95 11.07 -14.24
CA ARG A 13 -18.74 10.78 -15.44
C ARG A 13 -20.01 11.62 -15.53
N ILE A 14 -20.73 11.81 -14.41
CA ILE A 14 -21.96 12.62 -14.36
C ILE A 14 -21.65 14.09 -14.69
N TYR A 15 -20.58 14.64 -14.11
CA TYR A 15 -20.18 16.02 -14.29
C TYR A 15 -19.30 16.24 -15.54
N LYS A 16 -19.10 15.21 -16.36
CA LYS A 16 -18.28 15.23 -17.58
C LYS A 16 -16.83 15.66 -17.36
N VAL A 17 -16.30 15.43 -16.17
CA VAL A 17 -14.88 15.65 -15.81
C VAL A 17 -14.09 14.41 -16.20
N THR A 18 -14.12 14.06 -17.47
CA THR A 18 -13.53 12.83 -18.01
C THR A 18 -12.65 13.14 -19.21
N GLY A 19 -11.50 12.47 -19.31
CA GLY A 19 -10.55 12.66 -20.41
C GLY A 19 -9.25 13.34 -19.95
N PRO A 20 -8.23 13.37 -20.82
CA PRO A 20 -6.89 13.84 -20.46
C PRO A 20 -6.84 15.31 -20.02
N ASP A 21 -7.64 16.16 -20.67
CA ASP A 21 -7.64 17.61 -20.39
C ASP A 21 -8.19 17.96 -19.00
N HIS A 22 -8.96 17.04 -18.41
CA HIS A 22 -9.58 17.20 -17.09
C HIS A 22 -8.82 16.45 -15.99
N ASP A 23 -7.60 16.00 -16.24
CA ASP A 23 -6.84 15.24 -15.24
C ASP A 23 -6.46 16.10 -14.02
N VAL A 24 -6.11 17.37 -14.25
CA VAL A 24 -5.85 18.34 -13.17
C VAL A 24 -7.11 18.58 -12.34
N ASP A 25 -8.26 18.78 -12.99
CA ASP A 25 -9.54 18.96 -12.29
C ASP A 25 -9.86 17.73 -11.42
N ARG A 26 -9.61 16.52 -11.92
CA ARG A 26 -9.81 15.28 -11.18
C ARG A 26 -8.88 15.18 -9.96
N VAL A 27 -7.63 15.62 -10.07
CA VAL A 27 -6.71 15.70 -8.93
C VAL A 27 -7.26 16.65 -7.88
N THR A 28 -7.68 17.85 -8.26
CA THR A 28 -8.25 18.86 -7.35
C THR A 28 -9.53 18.35 -6.67
N TYR A 29 -10.47 17.79 -7.42
CA TYR A 29 -11.69 17.24 -6.83
C TYR A 29 -11.41 16.06 -5.91
N THR A 30 -10.40 15.24 -6.21
CA THR A 30 -10.01 14.13 -5.33
C THR A 30 -9.49 14.68 -4.00
N GLY A 31 -8.62 15.69 -4.04
CA GLY A 31 -8.11 16.37 -2.84
C GLY A 31 -9.22 16.91 -1.94
N ALA A 32 -10.22 17.55 -2.53
CA ALA A 32 -11.40 18.06 -1.82
C ALA A 32 -12.25 16.97 -1.16
N CYS A 33 -12.13 15.71 -1.57
CA CYS A 33 -12.82 14.56 -0.98
C CYS A 33 -12.00 13.85 0.11
N LEU A 34 -10.75 14.27 0.35
CA LEU A 34 -9.90 13.67 1.38
C LEU A 34 -10.18 14.28 2.74
N GLU A 35 -9.98 13.48 3.79
CA GLU A 35 -10.18 13.89 5.18
C GLU A 35 -8.93 13.53 6.01
N ASP A 36 -8.81 14.18 7.18
CA ASP A 36 -7.79 13.91 8.19
C ASP A 36 -6.35 13.85 7.64
N LEU A 37 -5.66 12.74 7.88
CA LEU A 37 -4.26 12.53 7.50
C LEU A 37 -4.06 12.51 5.98
N ALA A 38 -5.07 12.07 5.21
CA ALA A 38 -4.98 12.04 3.76
C ALA A 38 -5.08 13.47 3.18
N ALA A 39 -5.93 14.32 3.76
CA ALA A 39 -6.02 15.73 3.38
C ALA A 39 -4.72 16.48 3.70
N GLN A 40 -4.19 16.32 4.91
CA GLN A 40 -2.92 16.95 5.31
C GLN A 40 -1.76 16.56 4.41
N TRP A 41 -1.68 15.28 4.04
CA TRP A 41 -0.67 14.80 3.10
C TRP A 41 -0.85 15.43 1.71
N PHE A 42 -2.08 15.52 1.22
CA PHE A 42 -2.38 16.12 -0.08
C PHE A 42 -1.94 17.59 -0.14
N ASP A 43 -2.26 18.38 0.88
CA ASP A 43 -1.89 19.79 0.97
C ASP A 43 -0.36 19.98 0.94
N GLN A 44 0.39 19.06 1.55
CA GLN A 44 1.84 19.15 1.64
C GLN A 44 2.56 18.64 0.37
N GLU A 45 2.12 17.50 -0.16
CA GLU A 45 2.88 16.74 -1.18
C GLU A 45 2.32 16.88 -2.60
N VAL A 46 1.06 17.31 -2.73
CA VAL A 46 0.38 17.46 -4.02
C VAL A 46 0.20 18.95 -4.36
N GLU A 47 -0.33 19.75 -3.43
CA GLU A 47 -0.54 21.18 -3.65
C GLU A 47 0.58 22.07 -3.09
N GLY A 48 1.40 21.53 -2.19
CA GLY A 48 2.43 22.28 -1.48
C GLY A 48 3.46 22.95 -2.40
N PRO A 49 4.05 24.08 -1.96
CA PRO A 49 5.07 24.80 -2.72
C PRO A 49 6.38 24.00 -2.87
N ASP A 50 6.66 23.12 -1.90
CA ASP A 50 7.87 22.29 -1.84
C ASP A 50 7.65 20.87 -2.40
N ARG A 51 6.58 20.67 -3.19
CA ARG A 51 6.22 19.35 -3.72
C ARG A 51 7.32 18.75 -4.60
N VAL A 52 7.58 17.46 -4.39
CA VAL A 52 8.59 16.72 -5.16
C VAL A 52 8.10 16.41 -6.58
N ILE A 53 6.82 16.08 -6.72
CA ILE A 53 6.20 15.80 -8.02
C ILE A 53 5.42 17.04 -8.46
N PRO A 54 5.89 17.76 -9.50
CA PRO A 54 5.27 19.04 -9.87
C PRO A 54 3.90 18.88 -10.52
N ASN A 55 3.71 17.78 -11.28
CA ASN A 55 2.50 17.48 -12.05
C ASN A 55 1.98 16.10 -11.64
N TRP A 56 0.95 16.10 -10.82
CA TRP A 56 0.25 14.88 -10.45
C TRP A 56 -0.78 14.51 -11.51
N THR A 57 -0.84 13.22 -11.87
CA THR A 57 -1.99 12.68 -12.57
C THR A 57 -3.01 12.12 -11.58
N PHE A 58 -4.29 12.10 -11.97
CA PHE A 58 -5.33 11.48 -11.14
C PHE A 58 -4.99 10.00 -10.85
N LYS A 59 -4.45 9.29 -11.84
CA LYS A 59 -4.04 7.89 -11.67
C LYS A 59 -2.94 7.75 -10.63
N ASP A 60 -1.89 8.56 -10.72
CA ASP A 60 -0.75 8.49 -9.79
C ASP A 60 -1.20 8.84 -8.37
N LEU A 61 -2.09 9.82 -8.24
CA LEU A 61 -2.69 10.22 -6.97
C LEU A 61 -3.43 9.05 -6.31
N ILE A 62 -4.35 8.40 -7.02
CA ILE A 62 -5.12 7.27 -6.49
C ILE A 62 -4.22 6.09 -6.13
N CYS A 63 -3.21 5.80 -6.95
CA CYS A 63 -2.23 4.76 -6.64
C CYS A 63 -1.43 5.09 -5.37
N THR A 64 -0.99 6.33 -5.21
CA THR A 64 -0.23 6.75 -4.02
C THR A 64 -1.09 6.72 -2.77
N LEU A 65 -2.34 7.22 -2.85
CA LEU A 65 -3.30 7.14 -1.75
C LEU A 65 -3.55 5.70 -1.30
N PHE A 66 -3.70 4.77 -2.26
CA PHE A 66 -3.85 3.36 -1.96
C PHE A 66 -2.63 2.81 -1.23
N VAL A 67 -1.42 3.06 -1.75
CA VAL A 67 -0.19 2.55 -1.13
C VAL A 67 -0.03 3.08 0.29
N ARG A 68 -0.20 4.38 0.48
CA ARG A 68 0.14 5.07 1.73
C ARG A 68 -0.90 4.90 2.83
N PHE A 69 -2.19 4.93 2.51
CA PHE A 69 -3.25 4.93 3.53
C PHE A 69 -4.00 3.61 3.64
N ILE A 70 -3.95 2.76 2.61
CA ILE A 70 -4.67 1.49 2.61
C ILE A 70 -3.70 0.33 2.68
N HIS A 71 -2.71 0.26 1.80
CA HIS A 71 -1.77 -0.85 1.75
C HIS A 71 -0.86 -0.81 2.98
N GLU A 72 -0.19 0.30 3.29
CA GLU A 72 0.64 0.39 4.50
C GLU A 72 -0.18 0.13 5.78
N ALA A 73 -1.35 0.74 5.93
CA ALA A 73 -2.21 0.50 7.09
C ALA A 73 -2.73 -0.95 7.18
N SER A 74 -3.05 -1.57 6.03
CA SER A 74 -3.48 -2.97 5.94
C SER A 74 -2.32 -3.92 6.22
N VAL A 75 -1.11 -3.56 5.82
CA VAL A 75 0.10 -4.34 6.09
C VAL A 75 0.50 -4.24 7.57
N GLN A 76 0.24 -3.10 8.21
CA GLN A 76 0.46 -2.93 9.65
C GLN A 76 -0.62 -3.61 10.52
N ASN A 77 -1.87 -3.74 10.03
CA ASN A 77 -3.01 -4.25 10.81
C ASN A 77 -3.53 -5.65 10.41
N ARG A 78 -3.04 -6.25 9.32
CA ARG A 78 -3.36 -7.65 8.99
C ARG A 78 -2.37 -8.55 9.68
N GLY A 79 -2.87 -9.45 10.53
CA GLY A 79 -2.06 -10.54 11.07
C GLY A 79 -1.27 -11.23 9.96
N ALA A 80 -0.03 -11.58 10.24
CA ALA A 80 1.01 -11.92 9.28
C ALA A 80 0.61 -13.01 8.29
N LEU A 81 -0.22 -13.97 8.73
CA LEU A 81 -0.75 -15.01 7.85
C LEU A 81 -1.63 -14.44 6.72
N THR A 82 -2.47 -13.45 7.02
CA THR A 82 -3.34 -12.81 6.04
C THR A 82 -2.50 -12.02 5.04
N PHE A 83 -1.50 -11.29 5.54
CA PHE A 83 -0.57 -10.55 4.70
C PHE A 83 0.22 -11.48 3.75
N TYR A 84 0.69 -12.63 4.24
CA TYR A 84 1.35 -13.62 3.40
C TYR A 84 0.43 -14.18 2.31
N ASN A 85 -0.82 -14.49 2.66
CA ASN A 85 -1.80 -14.99 1.68
C ASN A 85 -2.09 -13.97 0.58
N ASP A 86 -2.18 -12.68 0.92
CA ASP A 86 -2.33 -11.62 -0.08
C ASP A 86 -1.14 -11.58 -1.04
N ILE A 87 0.10 -11.66 -0.53
CA ILE A 87 1.31 -11.72 -1.36
C ILE A 87 1.23 -12.90 -2.34
N LYS A 88 0.83 -14.10 -1.86
CA LYS A 88 0.65 -15.26 -2.75
C LYS A 88 -0.42 -15.03 -3.81
N CYS A 89 -1.57 -14.46 -3.43
CA CYS A 89 -2.64 -14.15 -4.37
C CYS A 89 -2.19 -13.18 -5.47
N HIS A 90 -1.40 -12.17 -5.12
CA HIS A 90 -0.84 -11.23 -6.09
C HIS A 90 0.23 -11.87 -6.97
N ALA A 91 1.15 -12.64 -6.38
CA ALA A 91 2.19 -13.38 -7.10
C ALA A 91 1.61 -14.33 -8.15
N ALA A 92 0.51 -15.02 -7.83
CA ALA A 92 -0.19 -15.92 -8.75
C ALA A 92 -0.85 -15.21 -9.95
N ARG A 93 -1.07 -13.89 -9.86
CA ARG A 93 -1.66 -13.07 -10.93
C ARG A 93 -0.60 -12.38 -11.80
N MET A 94 0.69 -12.53 -11.48
CA MET A 94 1.77 -11.97 -12.28
C MET A 94 2.00 -12.81 -13.54
N VAL A 95 2.36 -12.17 -14.65
CA VAL A 95 2.69 -12.85 -15.92
C VAL A 95 3.83 -13.86 -15.71
N GLN A 96 4.78 -13.51 -14.84
CA GLN A 96 5.79 -14.42 -14.30
C GLN A 96 5.74 -14.34 -12.77
N PRO A 97 5.50 -15.46 -12.08
CA PRO A 97 5.55 -15.49 -10.63
C PRO A 97 6.95 -15.11 -10.12
N PRO A 98 7.05 -14.34 -9.03
CA PRO A 98 8.31 -14.08 -8.36
C PRO A 98 8.91 -15.37 -7.80
N ASP A 99 10.23 -15.41 -7.70
CA ASP A 99 10.93 -16.49 -7.01
C ASP A 99 10.63 -16.48 -5.50
N GLU A 100 10.91 -17.60 -4.85
CA GLU A 100 10.59 -17.79 -3.44
C GLU A 100 11.29 -16.76 -2.54
N TYR A 101 12.55 -16.44 -2.82
CA TYR A 101 13.31 -15.45 -2.07
C TYR A 101 12.67 -14.06 -2.18
N SER A 102 12.26 -13.65 -3.38
CA SER A 102 11.56 -12.39 -3.61
C SER A 102 10.25 -12.29 -2.80
N VAL A 103 9.49 -13.39 -2.71
CA VAL A 103 8.26 -13.46 -1.88
C VAL A 103 8.59 -13.32 -0.40
N GLN A 104 9.58 -14.07 0.10
CA GLN A 104 9.99 -14.03 1.50
C GLN A 104 10.52 -12.65 1.90
N ARG A 105 11.35 -12.04 1.04
CA ARG A 105 11.88 -10.69 1.26
C ARG A 105 10.77 -9.63 1.28
N LYS A 106 9.78 -9.74 0.38
CA LYS A 106 8.63 -8.83 0.35
C LYS A 106 7.78 -8.94 1.61
N PHE A 107 7.62 -10.15 2.14
CA PHE A 107 6.91 -10.39 3.39
C PHE A 107 7.64 -9.78 4.59
N ILE A 108 8.93 -10.07 4.79
CA ILE A 108 9.71 -9.51 5.92
C ILE A 108 9.72 -7.98 5.89
N ASN A 109 9.94 -7.38 4.71
CA ASN A 109 9.94 -5.92 4.56
C ASN A 109 8.57 -5.27 4.75
N GLY A 110 7.49 -6.05 4.65
CA GLY A 110 6.15 -5.56 4.90
C GLY A 110 5.78 -5.59 6.38
N LEU A 111 6.38 -6.44 7.21
CA LEU A 111 5.95 -6.57 8.61
C LEU A 111 6.13 -5.27 9.41
N PRO A 112 5.23 -5.00 10.39
CA PRO A 112 5.41 -3.92 11.35
C PRO A 112 6.79 -3.87 11.97
N MET A 113 7.36 -2.66 12.15
CA MET A 113 8.70 -2.51 12.73
C MET A 113 8.82 -3.18 14.11
N SER A 114 7.76 -3.16 14.92
CA SER A 114 7.72 -3.84 16.23
C SER A 114 7.97 -5.35 16.13
N ILE A 115 7.43 -6.00 15.09
CA ILE A 115 7.61 -7.42 14.81
C ILE A 115 8.98 -7.64 14.18
N THR A 116 9.33 -6.85 13.16
CA THR A 116 10.58 -7.01 12.40
C THR A 116 11.81 -6.84 13.28
N GLU A 117 11.81 -5.89 14.22
CA GLU A 117 12.91 -5.74 15.17
C GLU A 117 13.08 -6.97 16.07
N GLY A 118 11.99 -7.55 16.57
CA GLY A 118 12.06 -8.76 17.38
C GLY A 118 12.42 -10.02 16.57
N VAL A 119 11.91 -10.14 15.35
CA VAL A 119 12.15 -11.28 14.45
C VAL A 119 13.61 -11.29 13.95
N VAL A 120 14.14 -10.13 13.56
CA VAL A 120 15.51 -10.00 13.06
C VAL A 120 16.53 -9.99 14.19
N LYS A 121 16.31 -9.24 15.29
CA LYS A 121 17.29 -9.13 16.39
C LYS A 121 17.27 -10.35 17.31
N SER A 122 16.12 -10.96 17.59
CA SER A 122 16.02 -12.02 18.60
C SER A 122 16.18 -13.43 18.03
N HIS A 123 15.86 -13.66 16.74
CA HIS A 123 15.81 -15.01 16.17
C HIS A 123 16.65 -15.18 14.87
N GLY A 124 17.32 -14.13 14.39
CA GLY A 124 18.17 -14.22 13.19
C GLY A 124 17.40 -14.56 11.91
N ILE A 125 16.11 -14.26 11.87
CA ILE A 125 15.24 -14.65 10.77
C ILE A 125 15.50 -13.74 9.57
N SER A 126 16.08 -14.34 8.53
CA SER A 126 16.33 -13.72 7.24
C SER A 126 15.70 -14.57 6.14
N ALA A 127 15.20 -13.92 5.09
CA ALA A 127 14.71 -14.56 3.86
C ALA A 127 15.78 -15.46 3.19
N GLU A 128 17.03 -15.36 3.60
CA GLU A 128 18.15 -16.14 3.05
C GLU A 128 18.36 -17.47 3.78
N HIS A 129 17.91 -17.60 5.03
CA HIS A 129 18.36 -18.67 5.92
C HIS A 129 17.23 -19.57 6.42
N LEU A 130 15.96 -19.17 6.27
CA LEU A 130 14.81 -19.92 6.78
C LEU A 130 13.73 -20.12 5.72
N PRO A 131 13.12 -21.32 5.65
CA PRO A 131 11.95 -21.56 4.82
C PRO A 131 10.74 -20.77 5.35
N MET A 132 9.85 -20.39 4.44
CA MET A 132 8.75 -19.47 4.74
C MET A 132 7.81 -19.95 5.85
N GLU A 133 7.59 -21.26 5.97
CA GLU A 133 6.75 -21.84 7.02
C GLU A 133 7.31 -21.54 8.41
N LYS A 134 8.63 -21.59 8.58
CA LYS A 134 9.28 -21.26 9.86
C LYS A 134 9.20 -19.76 10.16
N ILE A 135 9.36 -18.92 9.14
CA ILE A 135 9.23 -17.46 9.28
C ILE A 135 7.82 -17.12 9.78
N LEU A 136 6.78 -17.72 9.19
CA LEU A 136 5.38 -17.47 9.57
C LEU A 136 5.08 -17.87 11.02
N VAL A 137 5.56 -19.03 11.47
CA VAL A 137 5.34 -19.50 12.84
C VAL A 137 5.95 -18.54 13.87
N GLU A 138 7.17 -18.06 13.62
CA GLU A 138 7.84 -17.15 14.55
C GLU A 138 7.19 -15.76 14.54
N VAL A 139 6.77 -15.27 13.37
CA VAL A 139 6.03 -14.01 13.28
C VAL A 139 4.68 -14.10 14.02
N GLN A 140 3.93 -15.20 13.87
CA GLN A 140 2.67 -15.40 14.58
C GLN A 140 2.83 -15.43 16.10
N LYS A 141 3.92 -16.01 16.61
CA LYS A 141 4.23 -15.98 18.05
C LYS A 141 4.44 -14.55 18.54
N MET A 142 5.15 -13.74 17.77
CA MET A 142 5.41 -12.33 18.10
C MET A 142 4.16 -11.45 17.99
N GLU A 143 3.22 -11.78 17.11
CA GLU A 143 1.91 -11.12 17.04
C GLU A 143 1.00 -11.43 18.24
N SER A 144 1.21 -12.57 18.90
CA SER A 144 0.39 -13.05 20.02
C SER A 144 1.00 -12.76 21.39
N ALA A 145 2.18 -12.13 21.44
CA ALA A 145 2.96 -11.84 22.65
C ALA A 145 2.75 -10.39 23.11
#